data_AF-A0A9P6HEJ7-F1
#
_entry.id   AF-A0A9P6HEJ7-F1
#
_cell.length_a   1.000
_cell.length_b   1.000
_cell.length_c   1.000
_cell.angle_alpha   90.00
_cell.angle_beta   90.00
_cell.angle_gamma   90.00
#
_symmetry.space_group_name_H-M   'P 1'
#
loop_
_entity.id
_entity.type
_entity.pdbx_description
1 polymer ?
#
loop_
_entity_poly.entity_id
_entity_poly.type
_entity_poly.pdbx_seq_one_letter_code
_entity_poly.pdbx_strand_id
1 'polypeptide(L)'
;MQHLLDKLFHKGKATQSHHSDLSPPQWTPAVETTHEHGKYQDATFDEYEEAERFCARYRVEKPKLLLSNVVERLSQEGCKPWGIKYPASSRFEGRIESMMDKGGAGVIKIFTDKICKDVCLFSDLPIMAGLYDTKGKQGVYYEVVIRKMGGIIAIGSTCLPYPEWRFPGWNRLSVGLHLDDFRKFFEDPEGGREYESHGLLNKISSGDSIGFGYEFASRSVFFTYNGARLPTAFSGVYVPREKYDVYAAIGVEGQNEFEVNFGTDVFRWKEGNDWAWRVEGHVGNFAGSGSGREELPSYEEAL
;
A
#
# COMPACT_ATOMS: atom_id res chain seq x y z
N MET A 1 -53.74 3.65 -65.50
CA MET A 1 -53.96 4.85 -64.66
C MET A 1 -53.40 4.53 -63.29
N GLN A 2 -52.28 5.18 -62.94
CA GLN A 2 -51.61 5.26 -61.62
C GLN A 2 -51.57 3.95 -60.77
N HIS A 3 -50.47 3.26 -60.50
CA HIS A 3 -49.05 3.38 -60.83
C HIS A 3 -48.49 1.94 -60.85
N LEU A 4 -47.61 1.69 -61.82
CA LEU A 4 -46.85 0.48 -62.07
C LEU A 4 -45.59 0.44 -61.19
N LEU A 5 -45.12 -0.78 -60.85
CA LEU A 5 -43.76 -1.20 -60.43
C LEU A 5 -43.41 -0.96 -58.94
N ASP A 6 -42.85 -1.91 -58.18
CA ASP A 6 -42.53 -3.32 -58.42
C ASP A 6 -42.22 -3.96 -57.04
N LYS A 7 -42.49 -5.25 -56.94
CA LYS A 7 -41.73 -6.30 -56.21
C LYS A 7 -40.92 -5.91 -54.98
N LEU A 8 -41.13 -6.63 -53.87
CA LEU A 8 -40.10 -7.49 -53.23
C LEU A 8 -40.71 -8.25 -52.01
N PHE A 9 -40.76 -9.58 -52.16
CA PHE A 9 -40.51 -10.64 -51.16
C PHE A 9 -41.24 -10.69 -49.80
N HIS A 10 -42.21 -11.62 -49.76
CA HIS A 10 -42.30 -12.79 -48.87
C HIS A 10 -42.15 -12.60 -47.34
N LYS A 11 -43.27 -12.82 -46.64
CA LYS A 11 -43.35 -13.21 -45.23
C LYS A 11 -42.51 -14.47 -44.94
N GLY A 12 -41.65 -14.42 -43.93
CA GLY A 12 -41.04 -15.61 -43.35
C GLY A 12 -39.91 -15.32 -42.34
N LYS A 13 -40.26 -15.28 -41.05
CA LYS A 13 -39.44 -15.46 -39.84
C LYS A 13 -38.00 -14.89 -39.84
N ALA A 14 -37.84 -13.71 -39.23
CA ALA A 14 -36.54 -13.18 -38.82
C ALA A 14 -36.13 -13.72 -37.43
N THR A 15 -34.93 -14.28 -37.40
CA THR A 15 -34.09 -14.61 -36.24
C THR A 15 -33.82 -13.40 -35.36
N GLN A 16 -34.15 -13.46 -34.06
CA GLN A 16 -33.72 -12.45 -33.09
C GLN A 16 -32.26 -12.72 -32.69
N SER A 17 -31.39 -11.80 -33.10
CA SER A 17 -30.03 -11.63 -32.57
C SER A 17 -30.11 -11.03 -31.17
N HIS A 18 -29.87 -11.83 -30.13
CA HIS A 18 -29.64 -11.32 -28.78
C HIS A 18 -28.21 -10.74 -28.72
N HIS A 19 -28.09 -9.43 -28.90
CA HIS A 19 -26.97 -8.68 -28.33
C HIS A 19 -27.17 -8.66 -26.82
N SER A 20 -26.34 -9.43 -26.09
CA SER A 20 -26.25 -9.33 -24.64
C SER A 20 -25.46 -8.07 -24.30
N ASP A 21 -26.19 -7.01 -24.00
CA ASP A 21 -25.69 -5.78 -23.39
C ASP A 21 -25.34 -6.08 -21.92
N LEU A 22 -24.19 -6.71 -21.68
CA LEU A 22 -23.68 -6.94 -20.33
C LEU A 22 -22.87 -5.72 -19.93
N SER A 23 -23.55 -4.76 -19.31
CA SER A 23 -22.91 -3.76 -18.47
C SER A 23 -22.00 -4.47 -17.44
N PRO A 24 -20.82 -3.90 -17.11
CA PRO A 24 -19.93 -4.50 -16.12
C PRO A 24 -20.68 -4.69 -14.80
N PRO A 25 -20.43 -5.79 -14.07
CA PRO A 25 -21.13 -6.06 -12.82
C PRO A 25 -20.94 -4.89 -11.86
N GLN A 26 -22.07 -4.37 -11.33
CA GLN A 26 -22.04 -3.44 -10.21
C GLN A 26 -21.30 -4.12 -9.04
N TRP A 27 -20.38 -3.37 -8.43
CA TRP A 27 -19.64 -3.81 -7.26
C TRP A 27 -20.62 -4.19 -6.14
N THR A 28 -20.60 -5.46 -5.75
CA THR A 28 -21.30 -5.95 -4.56
C THR A 28 -20.24 -6.18 -3.49
N PRO A 29 -20.27 -5.45 -2.36
CA PRO A 29 -19.36 -5.76 -1.25
C PRO A 29 -19.58 -7.19 -0.80
N ALA A 30 -18.50 -7.89 -0.42
CA ALA A 30 -18.61 -9.14 0.32
C ALA A 30 -19.44 -8.90 1.60
N VAL A 31 -20.17 -9.92 2.05
CA VAL A 31 -20.95 -9.86 3.30
C VAL A 31 -19.96 -9.88 4.46
N GLU A 32 -19.34 -8.74 4.74
CA GLU A 32 -18.40 -8.52 5.84
C GLU A 32 -19.12 -7.75 6.95
N THR A 33 -18.96 -8.18 8.20
CA THR A 33 -19.45 -7.43 9.35
C THR A 33 -18.63 -6.14 9.48
N THR A 34 -19.29 -5.00 9.32
CA THR A 34 -18.71 -3.67 9.58
C THR A 34 -19.06 -3.27 11.01
N HIS A 35 -18.14 -2.63 11.73
CA HIS A 35 -18.36 -2.22 13.11
C HIS A 35 -18.28 -0.70 13.26
N GLU A 36 -19.23 -0.12 14.01
CA GLU A 36 -19.28 1.32 14.32
C GLU A 36 -18.14 1.75 15.27
N HIS A 37 -17.63 0.81 16.08
CA HIS A 37 -16.56 1.04 17.06
C HIS A 37 -15.48 -0.05 16.99
N GLY A 38 -14.21 0.37 17.09
CA GLY A 38 -13.03 -0.46 17.29
C GLY A 38 -13.15 -1.28 18.57
N LYS A 39 -12.52 -2.46 18.62
CA LYS A 39 -12.68 -3.34 19.78
C LYS A 39 -11.93 -2.83 21.02
N TYR A 40 -10.90 -2.00 20.83
CA TYR A 40 -10.05 -1.52 21.93
C TYR A 40 -9.73 -0.02 21.89
N GLN A 41 -9.46 0.59 20.72
CA GLN A 41 -9.31 2.04 20.60
C GLN A 41 -9.79 2.58 19.24
N ASP A 42 -10.71 3.54 19.27
CA ASP A 42 -11.00 4.44 18.16
C ASP A 42 -10.33 5.77 18.45
N ALA A 43 -9.84 6.46 17.43
CA ALA A 43 -9.42 7.84 17.62
C ALA A 43 -10.60 8.71 18.07
N THR A 44 -10.30 9.70 18.92
CA THR A 44 -11.34 10.56 19.48
C THR A 44 -12.09 11.32 18.38
N PHE A 45 -13.35 11.68 18.63
CA PHE A 45 -14.15 12.45 17.67
C PHE A 45 -13.46 13.76 17.24
N ASP A 46 -12.82 14.46 18.18
CA ASP A 46 -12.07 15.68 17.90
C ASP A 46 -10.88 15.43 16.97
N GLU A 47 -10.13 14.34 17.18
CA GLU A 47 -8.99 13.96 16.33
C GLU A 47 -9.44 13.49 14.94
N TYR A 48 -10.61 12.85 14.85
CA TYR A 48 -11.25 12.53 13.58
C TYR A 48 -11.60 13.81 12.81
N GLU A 49 -12.31 14.75 13.42
CA GLU A 49 -12.66 16.00 12.76
C GLU A 49 -11.41 16.81 12.38
N GLU A 50 -10.39 16.83 13.23
CA GLU A 50 -9.13 17.49 12.91
C GLU A 50 -8.43 16.83 11.71
N ALA A 51 -8.46 15.49 11.65
CA ALA A 51 -7.95 14.74 10.51
C ALA A 51 -8.73 15.04 9.23
N GLU A 52 -10.06 15.16 9.28
CA GLU A 52 -10.87 15.54 8.13
C GLU A 52 -10.57 16.98 7.67
N ARG A 53 -10.44 17.93 8.61
CA ARG A 53 -10.00 19.31 8.32
C ARG A 53 -8.60 19.33 7.70
N PHE A 54 -7.68 18.50 8.20
CA PHE A 54 -6.35 18.33 7.62
C PHE A 54 -6.42 17.80 6.19
N CYS A 55 -7.21 16.75 5.96
CA CYS A 55 -7.41 16.15 4.64
C CYS A 55 -7.98 17.14 3.63
N ALA A 56 -8.94 17.97 4.04
CA ALA A 56 -9.54 19.01 3.22
C ALA A 56 -8.56 20.16 2.91
N ARG A 57 -7.70 20.52 3.87
CA ARG A 57 -6.73 21.61 3.74
C ARG A 57 -5.51 21.21 2.91
N TYR A 58 -4.99 20.00 3.11
CA TYR A 58 -3.75 19.52 2.50
C TYR A 58 -4.06 18.46 1.45
N ARG A 59 -3.96 18.84 0.17
CA ARG A 59 -4.11 17.88 -0.93
C ARG A 59 -2.95 16.90 -0.93
N VAL A 60 -3.27 15.65 -1.29
CA VAL A 60 -2.28 14.58 -1.47
C VAL A 60 -1.27 14.99 -2.53
N GLU A 61 0.01 14.80 -2.23
CA GLU A 61 1.11 15.16 -3.10
C GLU A 61 1.11 14.31 -4.37
N LYS A 62 1.22 14.97 -5.52
CA LYS A 62 1.46 14.30 -6.80
C LYS A 62 2.79 13.52 -6.74
N PRO A 63 2.92 12.44 -7.51
CA PRO A 63 4.12 11.62 -7.50
C PRO A 63 5.29 12.44 -8.03
N LYS A 64 6.46 12.21 -7.45
CA LYS A 64 7.68 12.98 -7.76
C LYS A 64 8.79 12.04 -8.23
N LEU A 65 9.70 12.59 -9.02
CA LEU A 65 10.96 11.91 -9.29
C LEU A 65 11.78 11.89 -8.00
N LEU A 66 12.34 10.73 -7.69
CA LEU A 66 13.31 10.62 -6.62
C LEU A 66 14.59 11.38 -6.99
N LEU A 67 15.24 11.96 -6.00
CA LEU A 67 16.50 12.67 -6.18
C LEU A 67 17.54 11.74 -6.80
N SER A 68 18.40 12.26 -7.69
CA SER A 68 19.39 11.45 -8.42
C SER A 68 20.31 10.65 -7.50
N ASN A 69 20.74 11.23 -6.38
CA ASN A 69 21.56 10.56 -5.37
C ASN A 69 20.81 9.39 -4.70
N VAL A 70 19.49 9.51 -4.52
CA VAL A 70 18.65 8.42 -4.01
C VAL A 70 18.57 7.31 -5.05
N VAL A 71 18.31 7.65 -6.32
CA VAL A 71 18.24 6.67 -7.43
C VAL A 71 19.57 5.91 -7.59
N GLU A 72 20.70 6.61 -7.48
CA GLU A 72 22.03 5.99 -7.54
C GLU A 72 22.28 5.03 -6.38
N ARG A 73 21.92 5.42 -5.15
CA ARG A 73 22.02 4.52 -4.00
C ARG A 73 21.13 3.29 -4.14
N LEU A 74 19.92 3.44 -4.67
CA LEU A 74 19.00 2.34 -4.91
C LEU A 74 19.55 1.32 -5.92
N SER A 75 20.24 1.80 -6.98
CA SER A 75 20.84 0.91 -7.97
C SER A 75 22.05 0.15 -7.44
N GLN A 76 22.81 0.73 -6.49
CA GLN A 76 24.00 0.12 -5.90
C GLN A 76 23.68 -0.75 -4.67
N GLU A 77 22.72 -0.33 -3.85
CA GLU A 77 22.49 -0.88 -2.51
C GLU A 77 21.16 -1.67 -2.40
N GLY A 78 20.30 -1.67 -3.42
CA GLY A 78 19.02 -2.38 -3.40
C GLY A 78 18.02 -1.75 -2.43
N CYS A 79 17.44 -2.55 -1.51
CA CYS A 79 16.48 -2.05 -0.51
C CYS A 79 17.11 -1.21 0.60
N LYS A 80 18.43 -1.25 0.78
CA LYS A 80 19.09 -0.63 1.94
C LYS A 80 18.77 0.87 2.10
N PRO A 81 18.54 1.68 1.06
CA PRO A 81 18.20 3.07 1.27
C PRO A 81 16.81 3.31 1.91
N TRP A 82 15.91 2.33 1.96
CA TRP A 82 14.61 2.50 2.63
C TRP A 82 14.77 2.56 4.15
N GLY A 83 14.28 3.64 4.73
CA GLY A 83 14.19 3.92 6.16
C GLY A 83 12.77 4.21 6.62
N ILE A 84 12.65 4.59 7.89
CA ILE A 84 11.43 5.20 8.45
C ILE A 84 11.76 6.64 8.82
N LYS A 85 10.94 7.58 8.35
CA LYS A 85 11.08 8.99 8.66
C LYS A 85 10.78 9.21 10.14
N TYR A 86 11.65 9.98 10.81
CA TYR A 86 11.38 10.42 12.18
C TYR A 86 10.14 11.35 12.18
N PRO A 87 9.10 11.06 12.98
CA PRO A 87 7.91 11.89 13.04
C PRO A 87 8.25 13.27 13.60
N ALA A 88 7.60 14.31 13.08
CA ALA A 88 7.80 15.68 13.56
C ALA A 88 6.97 15.97 14.83
N SER A 89 5.99 15.12 15.11
CA SER A 89 5.04 15.27 16.20
C SER A 89 5.67 14.98 17.57
N SER A 90 5.39 15.83 18.56
CA SER A 90 5.73 15.58 19.97
C SER A 90 4.91 14.45 20.60
N ARG A 91 3.97 13.85 19.86
CA ARG A 91 3.25 12.63 20.28
C ARG A 91 4.14 11.40 20.28
N PHE A 92 5.20 11.40 19.46
CA PHE A 92 6.12 10.27 19.36
C PHE A 92 7.15 10.35 20.48
N GLU A 93 7.06 9.39 21.40
CA GLU A 93 8.02 9.21 22.48
C GLU A 93 8.70 7.86 22.27
N GLY A 94 9.93 7.92 21.77
CA GLY A 94 10.63 6.74 21.31
C GLY A 94 11.87 7.04 20.49
N ARG A 95 12.42 6.00 19.87
CA ARG A 95 13.58 6.07 18.98
C ARG A 95 13.47 5.10 17.81
N ILE A 96 14.08 5.50 16.70
CA ILE A 96 14.22 4.73 15.47
C ILE A 96 15.71 4.53 15.22
N GLU A 97 16.15 3.28 15.14
CA GLU A 97 17.54 2.90 14.94
C GLU A 97 17.68 2.14 13.61
N SER A 98 18.48 2.67 12.68
CA SER A 98 18.89 1.92 11.49
C SER A 98 20.18 1.15 11.81
N MET A 99 20.15 -0.17 11.62
CA MET A 99 21.33 -1.02 11.87
C MET A 99 22.39 -0.95 10.76
N MET A 100 22.18 -0.11 9.74
CA MET A 100 23.10 0.07 8.61
C MET A 100 24.46 0.66 9.05
N ASP A 101 24.45 1.57 10.01
CA ASP A 101 25.67 2.27 10.49
C ASP A 101 26.64 1.36 11.26
N LYS A 102 26.20 0.14 11.61
CA LYS A 102 26.97 -0.84 12.41
C LYS A 102 27.32 -2.11 11.64
N GLY A 103 27.16 -2.13 10.31
CA GLY A 103 27.47 -3.29 9.47
C GLY A 103 26.54 -4.50 9.67
N GLY A 104 25.39 -4.31 10.33
CA GLY A 104 24.34 -5.32 10.49
C GLY A 104 23.37 -5.34 9.30
N ALA A 105 22.48 -6.34 9.27
CA ALA A 105 21.35 -6.35 8.34
C ALA A 105 20.55 -5.04 8.49
N GLY A 106 20.16 -4.42 7.37
CA GLY A 106 19.56 -3.07 7.31
C GLY A 106 18.14 -2.94 7.86
N VAL A 107 17.76 -3.82 8.79
CA VAL A 107 16.47 -3.80 9.48
C VAL A 107 16.40 -2.58 10.39
N ILE A 108 15.23 -1.93 10.40
CA ILE A 108 14.99 -0.72 11.19
C ILE A 108 14.34 -1.14 12.50
N LYS A 109 14.94 -0.79 13.63
CA LYS A 109 14.39 -1.07 14.95
C LYS A 109 13.66 0.15 15.47
N ILE A 110 12.46 -0.06 15.99
CA ILE A 110 11.63 1.01 16.54
C ILE A 110 11.26 0.65 17.97
N PHE A 111 11.47 1.61 18.86
CA PHE A 111 11.13 1.54 20.27
C PHE A 111 10.24 2.71 20.62
N THR A 112 9.10 2.45 21.24
CA THR A 112 8.19 3.47 21.76
C THR A 112 8.02 3.30 23.26
N ASP A 113 7.87 4.42 23.97
CA ASP A 113 7.68 4.45 25.40
C ASP A 113 6.20 4.46 25.78
N LYS A 114 5.89 4.16 27.05
CA LYS A 114 4.50 4.07 27.55
C LYS A 114 3.67 5.34 27.33
N ILE A 115 4.32 6.50 27.20
CA ILE A 115 3.69 7.80 27.00
C ILE A 115 3.55 8.17 25.51
N CYS A 116 4.05 7.33 24.60
CA CYS A 116 3.86 7.52 23.16
C CYS A 116 2.38 7.46 22.85
N LYS A 117 1.86 8.53 22.24
CA LYS A 117 0.46 8.60 21.79
C LYS A 117 0.35 8.06 20.36
N ASP A 118 -0.85 8.08 19.83
CA ASP A 118 -1.15 7.74 18.43
C ASP A 118 -0.25 8.53 17.48
N VAL A 119 0.62 7.80 16.80
CA VAL A 119 1.47 8.31 15.73
C VAL A 119 1.54 7.31 14.59
N CYS A 120 1.43 7.80 13.35
CA CYS A 120 1.73 7.05 12.15
C CYS A 120 3.13 7.38 11.66
N LEU A 121 3.97 6.35 11.62
CA LEU A 121 5.31 6.39 11.06
C LEU A 121 5.26 6.04 9.58
N PHE A 122 6.01 6.74 8.75
CA PHE A 122 6.06 6.51 7.31
C PHE A 122 7.44 6.10 6.85
N SER A 123 7.54 5.31 5.79
CA SER A 123 8.80 5.14 5.08
C SER A 123 9.30 6.49 4.54
N ASP A 124 10.62 6.67 4.48
CA ASP A 124 11.24 7.88 3.90
C ASP A 124 11.22 7.88 2.37
N LEU A 125 11.16 6.68 1.77
CA LEU A 125 10.99 6.44 0.35
C LEU A 125 9.65 5.74 0.07
N PRO A 126 9.02 6.02 -1.08
CA PRO A 126 7.78 5.34 -1.45
C PRO A 126 8.04 3.85 -1.67
N ILE A 127 7.18 2.99 -1.14
CA ILE A 127 7.17 1.56 -1.50
C ILE A 127 6.58 1.37 -2.91
N MET A 128 5.76 2.31 -3.38
CA MET A 128 5.31 2.39 -4.77
C MET A 128 5.49 3.81 -5.28
N ALA A 129 6.59 4.08 -6.00
CA ALA A 129 6.84 5.39 -6.61
C ALA A 129 6.01 5.53 -7.90
N GLY A 130 5.17 6.56 -7.98
CA GLY A 130 4.11 6.69 -8.97
C GLY A 130 4.54 6.99 -10.40
N LEU A 131 5.70 7.64 -10.57
CA LEU A 131 6.24 8.01 -11.90
C LEU A 131 7.10 6.93 -12.56
N TYR A 132 7.34 5.80 -11.88
CA TYR A 132 8.24 4.75 -12.35
C TYR A 132 7.46 3.55 -12.91
N ASP A 133 8.09 2.71 -13.72
CA ASP A 133 7.47 1.48 -14.25
C ASP A 133 7.53 0.34 -13.22
N THR A 134 6.54 -0.54 -13.26
CA THR A 134 6.47 -1.80 -12.48
C THR A 134 6.65 -3.02 -13.36
N LYS A 135 7.14 -2.87 -14.60
CA LYS A 135 7.40 -4.00 -15.49
C LYS A 135 8.29 -5.05 -14.83
N GLY A 136 7.82 -6.29 -14.83
CA GLY A 136 8.49 -7.42 -14.17
C GLY A 136 8.25 -7.53 -12.67
N LYS A 137 7.52 -6.59 -12.06
CA LYS A 137 7.07 -6.66 -10.67
C LYS A 137 5.69 -7.32 -10.61
N GLN A 138 5.49 -8.18 -9.62
CA GLN A 138 4.16 -8.71 -9.25
C GLN A 138 3.48 -7.78 -8.24
N GLY A 139 4.26 -7.15 -7.37
CA GLY A 139 3.77 -6.29 -6.32
C GLY A 139 4.90 -5.68 -5.51
N VAL A 140 4.55 -5.20 -4.32
CA VAL A 140 5.50 -4.72 -3.31
C VAL A 140 5.17 -5.33 -1.96
N TYR A 141 6.20 -5.55 -1.14
CA TYR A 141 6.08 -6.22 0.13
C TYR A 141 7.05 -5.68 1.18
N TYR A 142 6.61 -5.58 2.43
CA TYR A 142 7.46 -5.33 3.59
C TYR A 142 6.93 -6.09 4.81
N GLU A 143 7.79 -6.37 5.79
CA GLU A 143 7.44 -7.09 7.02
C GLU A 143 7.75 -6.29 8.28
N VAL A 144 6.92 -6.47 9.30
CA VAL A 144 7.15 -6.01 10.66
C VAL A 144 7.28 -7.22 11.57
N VAL A 145 8.39 -7.33 12.30
CA VAL A 145 8.62 -8.36 13.31
C VAL A 145 8.42 -7.76 14.69
N ILE A 146 7.44 -8.29 15.43
CA ILE A 146 7.09 -7.80 16.76
C ILE A 146 8.07 -8.38 17.77
N ARG A 147 8.75 -7.54 18.55
CA ARG A 147 9.57 -7.98 19.70
C ARG A 147 8.81 -7.80 21.00
N LYS A 148 8.03 -6.72 21.10
CA LYS A 148 7.13 -6.40 22.21
C LYS A 148 6.00 -5.52 21.70
N MET A 149 4.77 -5.86 22.08
CA MET A 149 3.59 -5.03 21.83
C MET A 149 2.90 -4.78 23.16
N GLY A 150 3.18 -3.62 23.76
CA GLY A 150 2.63 -3.16 25.04
C GLY A 150 1.63 -2.01 24.90
N GLY A 151 1.33 -1.61 23.66
CA GLY A 151 0.18 -0.79 23.28
C GLY A 151 -0.32 -1.28 21.92
N ILE A 152 -0.51 -0.38 20.96
CA ILE A 152 -1.02 -0.74 19.63
C ILE A 152 0.07 -0.62 18.57
N ILE A 153 0.02 -1.54 17.61
CA ILE A 153 0.77 -1.52 16.36
C ILE A 153 -0.24 -1.76 15.25
N ALA A 154 -0.25 -0.89 14.23
CA ALA A 154 -1.02 -1.05 13.02
C ALA A 154 -0.10 -1.01 11.81
N ILE A 155 -0.38 -1.81 10.77
CA ILE A 155 0.52 -2.01 9.63
C ILE A 155 -0.26 -1.75 8.34
N GLY A 156 0.30 -0.97 7.42
CA GLY A 156 -0.42 -0.57 6.24
C GLY A 156 0.35 0.31 5.26
N SER A 157 -0.40 1.09 4.49
CA SER A 157 0.17 2.05 3.54
C SER A 157 -0.64 3.33 3.50
N THR A 158 -0.03 4.41 3.03
CA THR A 158 -0.72 5.67 2.79
C THR A 158 -0.09 6.47 1.66
N CYS A 159 -0.85 7.41 1.10
CA CYS A 159 -0.30 8.53 0.36
C CYS A 159 -0.06 9.73 1.31
N LEU A 160 0.90 10.59 0.99
CA LEU A 160 1.23 11.76 1.81
C LEU A 160 0.73 13.08 1.18
N PRO A 161 0.46 14.14 1.98
CA PRO A 161 0.45 14.17 3.44
C PRO A 161 -0.74 13.43 4.07
N TYR A 162 -0.45 12.68 5.12
CA TYR A 162 -1.41 11.96 5.97
C TYR A 162 -1.41 12.56 7.38
N PRO A 163 -2.56 12.66 8.08
CA PRO A 163 -2.61 13.14 9.46
C PRO A 163 -1.80 12.21 10.38
N GLU A 164 -0.62 12.66 10.83
CA GLU A 164 0.35 11.80 11.54
C GLU A 164 -0.17 11.25 12.88
N TRP A 165 -1.29 11.74 13.40
CA TRP A 165 -1.93 11.26 14.64
C TRP A 165 -3.05 10.24 14.41
N ARG A 166 -3.23 9.76 13.17
CA ARG A 166 -4.22 8.75 12.81
C ARG A 166 -3.52 7.47 12.41
N PHE A 167 -4.06 6.30 12.74
CA PHE A 167 -3.52 5.03 12.26
C PHE A 167 -3.78 4.79 10.77
N PRO A 168 -2.98 3.93 10.11
CA PRO A 168 -3.19 3.60 8.71
C PRO A 168 -4.58 2.99 8.50
N GLY A 169 -5.24 3.38 7.41
CA GLY A 169 -6.59 2.93 7.07
C GLY A 169 -7.72 3.88 7.50
N TRP A 170 -7.48 4.77 8.47
CA TRP A 170 -8.52 5.62 9.04
C TRP A 170 -8.95 6.82 8.21
N ASN A 171 -8.09 7.30 7.31
CA ASN A 171 -8.38 8.44 6.45
C ASN A 171 -7.99 8.14 4.99
N ARG A 172 -8.26 9.10 4.10
CA ARG A 172 -8.12 8.98 2.65
C ARG A 172 -6.81 8.32 2.19
N LEU A 173 -6.92 7.48 1.16
CA LEU A 173 -5.85 6.79 0.46
C LEU A 173 -4.90 6.00 1.38
N SER A 174 -5.44 5.45 2.46
CA SER A 174 -4.70 4.62 3.39
C SER A 174 -5.41 3.31 3.65
N VAL A 175 -4.62 2.24 3.80
CA VAL A 175 -5.04 0.90 4.16
C VAL A 175 -4.30 0.49 5.42
N GLY A 176 -4.94 -0.19 6.36
CA GLY A 176 -4.27 -0.71 7.55
C GLY A 176 -4.88 -2.00 8.09
N LEU A 177 -4.07 -2.78 8.80
CA LEU A 177 -4.46 -3.87 9.69
C LEU A 177 -4.02 -3.49 11.09
N HIS A 178 -4.97 -3.43 12.02
CA HIS A 178 -4.73 -3.05 13.41
C HIS A 178 -4.59 -4.32 14.25
N LEU A 179 -3.50 -4.44 15.02
CA LEU A 179 -3.14 -5.71 15.65
C LEU A 179 -3.76 -5.92 17.04
N ASP A 180 -4.42 -4.89 17.58
CA ASP A 180 -5.18 -4.96 18.83
C ASP A 180 -6.53 -5.65 18.62
N ASP A 181 -7.18 -5.44 17.48
CA ASP A 181 -8.50 -6.01 17.18
C ASP A 181 -8.55 -6.92 15.94
N PHE A 182 -7.44 -7.00 15.19
CA PHE A 182 -7.29 -7.78 13.95
C PHE A 182 -8.25 -7.35 12.84
N ARG A 183 -8.68 -6.08 12.84
CA ARG A 183 -9.52 -5.53 11.80
C ARG A 183 -8.73 -4.84 10.71
N LYS A 184 -9.32 -4.85 9.52
CA LYS A 184 -8.79 -4.19 8.33
C LYS A 184 -9.56 -2.89 8.08
N PHE A 185 -8.83 -1.87 7.65
CA PHE A 185 -9.33 -0.52 7.44
C PHE A 185 -8.88 -0.03 6.06
N PHE A 186 -9.78 0.60 5.30
CA PHE A 186 -9.46 1.27 4.05
C PHE A 186 -10.35 2.49 3.89
N GLU A 187 -9.77 3.68 4.06
CA GLU A 187 -10.50 4.96 4.14
C GLU A 187 -11.70 4.88 5.09
N ASP A 188 -11.51 4.21 6.22
CA ASP A 188 -12.56 3.80 7.15
C ASP A 188 -12.29 4.44 8.51
N PRO A 189 -12.95 5.57 8.85
CA PRO A 189 -12.73 6.27 10.11
C PRO A 189 -13.47 5.63 11.29
N GLU A 190 -14.28 4.60 11.06
CA GLU A 190 -15.08 3.90 12.06
C GLU A 190 -14.31 2.69 12.60
N GLY A 191 -15.01 1.68 13.11
CA GLY A 191 -14.43 0.50 13.76
C GLY A 191 -13.86 -0.57 12.82
N GLY A 192 -13.78 -0.30 11.52
CA GLY A 192 -13.21 -1.19 10.52
C GLY A 192 -14.02 -2.45 10.25
N ARG A 193 -13.40 -3.40 9.54
CA ARG A 193 -14.05 -4.65 9.09
C ARG A 193 -13.28 -5.86 9.63
N GLU A 194 -14.01 -6.92 9.93
CA GLU A 194 -13.37 -8.19 10.28
C GLU A 194 -12.46 -8.67 9.16
N TYR A 195 -11.26 -9.14 9.52
CA TYR A 195 -10.35 -9.74 8.58
C TYR A 195 -10.40 -11.26 8.71
N GLU A 196 -10.92 -11.93 7.68
CA GLU A 196 -10.89 -13.38 7.58
C GLU A 196 -9.44 -13.87 7.47
N SER A 197 -8.88 -14.33 8.59
CA SER A 197 -7.50 -14.80 8.70
C SER A 197 -7.38 -16.33 8.76
N HIS A 198 -8.49 -17.05 8.56
CA HIS A 198 -8.62 -18.50 8.79
C HIS A 198 -8.20 -18.92 10.19
N GLY A 199 -8.39 -18.02 11.16
CA GLY A 199 -8.01 -18.21 12.55
C GLY A 199 -6.50 -18.17 12.82
N LEU A 200 -5.66 -17.90 11.81
CA LEU A 200 -4.21 -17.79 11.99
C LEU A 200 -3.82 -16.55 12.79
N LEU A 201 -4.49 -15.43 12.51
CA LEU A 201 -4.26 -14.16 13.19
C LEU A 201 -5.36 -13.93 14.22
N ASN A 202 -5.08 -14.33 15.47
CA ASN A 202 -5.99 -14.15 16.61
C ASN A 202 -5.27 -13.69 17.90
N LYS A 203 -3.94 -13.61 17.86
CA LYS A 203 -3.07 -13.16 18.95
C LYS A 203 -1.73 -12.74 18.37
N ILE A 204 -1.12 -11.72 18.98
CA ILE A 204 0.28 -11.34 18.74
C ILE A 204 1.18 -11.82 19.88
N SER A 205 2.32 -12.39 19.52
CA SER A 205 3.38 -12.79 20.43
C SER A 205 4.74 -12.23 19.98
N SER A 206 5.68 -12.15 20.91
CA SER A 206 7.07 -11.80 20.57
C SER A 206 7.64 -12.79 19.56
N GLY A 207 8.23 -12.27 18.49
CA GLY A 207 8.76 -13.03 17.37
C GLY A 207 7.80 -13.24 16.20
N ASP A 208 6.53 -12.83 16.32
CA ASP A 208 5.58 -12.87 15.21
C ASP A 208 5.95 -11.86 14.12
N SER A 209 5.82 -12.26 12.85
CA SER A 209 6.00 -11.37 11.70
C SER A 209 4.67 -11.11 11.00
N ILE A 210 4.35 -9.84 10.75
CA ILE A 210 3.20 -9.42 9.97
C ILE A 210 3.69 -8.68 8.74
N GLY A 211 3.32 -9.16 7.55
CA GLY A 211 3.66 -8.52 6.29
C GLY A 211 2.52 -7.73 5.69
N PHE A 212 2.85 -6.69 4.94
CA PHE A 212 1.93 -5.97 4.06
C PHE A 212 2.35 -6.24 2.61
N GLY A 213 1.39 -6.65 1.78
CA GLY A 213 1.61 -6.86 0.36
C GLY A 213 0.57 -6.13 -0.49
N TYR A 214 1.02 -5.50 -1.57
CA TYR A 214 0.17 -4.94 -2.61
C TYR A 214 0.46 -5.61 -3.95
N GLU A 215 -0.53 -6.25 -4.56
CA GLU A 215 -0.40 -6.95 -5.84
C GLU A 215 -0.85 -6.05 -7.00
N PHE A 216 0.05 -5.81 -7.97
CA PHE A 216 -0.20 -4.85 -9.06
C PHE A 216 -1.27 -5.31 -10.05
N ALA A 217 -1.26 -6.59 -10.42
CA ALA A 217 -2.16 -7.12 -11.43
C ALA A 217 -3.63 -7.08 -10.98
N SER A 218 -3.90 -7.51 -9.74
CA SER A 218 -5.24 -7.55 -9.17
C SER A 218 -5.64 -6.28 -8.41
N ARG A 219 -4.69 -5.36 -8.18
CA ARG A 219 -4.87 -4.16 -7.34
C ARG A 219 -5.45 -4.53 -5.98
N SER A 220 -4.83 -5.53 -5.36
CA SER A 220 -5.30 -6.10 -4.10
C SER A 220 -4.27 -5.92 -2.99
N VAL A 221 -4.78 -5.76 -1.77
CA VAL A 221 -3.96 -5.77 -0.56
C VAL A 221 -4.15 -7.12 0.13
N PHE A 222 -3.04 -7.69 0.59
CA PHE A 222 -3.04 -8.84 1.47
C PHE A 222 -2.07 -8.59 2.62
N PHE A 223 -2.27 -9.34 3.70
CA PHE A 223 -1.31 -9.40 4.80
C PHE A 223 -0.73 -10.80 4.90
N THR A 224 0.39 -10.92 5.60
CA THR A 224 0.96 -12.23 5.96
C THR A 224 1.07 -12.32 7.47
N TYR A 225 1.04 -13.54 7.99
CA TYR A 225 1.33 -13.83 9.40
C TYR A 225 2.31 -15.00 9.46
N ASN A 226 3.47 -14.79 10.08
CA ASN A 226 4.52 -15.79 10.22
C ASN A 226 4.89 -16.51 8.91
N GLY A 227 4.92 -15.75 7.81
CA GLY A 227 5.26 -16.24 6.47
C GLY A 227 4.11 -16.90 5.71
N ALA A 228 2.92 -17.04 6.29
CA ALA A 228 1.72 -17.48 5.59
C ALA A 228 0.97 -16.27 5.01
N ARG A 229 0.69 -16.28 3.71
CA ARG A 229 -0.20 -15.29 3.07
C ARG A 229 -1.64 -15.53 3.54
N LEU A 230 -2.22 -14.50 4.14
CA LEU A 230 -3.62 -14.49 4.54
C LEU A 230 -4.52 -14.19 3.32
N PRO A 231 -5.83 -14.47 3.39
CA PRO A 231 -6.77 -14.11 2.33
C PRO A 231 -6.67 -12.64 1.91
N THR A 232 -7.04 -12.33 0.67
CA THR A 232 -7.03 -10.96 0.19
C THR A 232 -7.85 -10.05 1.12
N ALA A 233 -7.20 -9.07 1.74
CA ALA A 233 -7.86 -8.14 2.65
C ALA A 233 -8.78 -7.19 1.89
N PHE A 234 -8.33 -6.69 0.76
CA PHE A 234 -9.13 -5.82 -0.08
C PHE A 234 -8.85 -6.07 -1.56
N SER A 235 -9.91 -6.15 -2.35
CA SER A 235 -9.85 -6.33 -3.81
C SER A 235 -10.27 -5.04 -4.51
N GLY A 236 -9.55 -4.65 -5.56
CA GLY A 236 -9.87 -3.43 -6.32
C GLY A 236 -9.63 -2.14 -5.55
N VAL A 237 -8.73 -2.16 -4.56
CA VAL A 237 -8.33 -0.95 -3.83
C VAL A 237 -7.71 0.00 -4.85
N TYR A 238 -8.36 1.14 -5.04
CA TYR A 238 -7.79 2.20 -5.86
C TYR A 238 -6.69 2.88 -5.04
N VAL A 239 -5.48 2.32 -5.10
CA VAL A 239 -4.26 3.04 -4.78
C VAL A 239 -3.71 3.54 -6.12
N PRO A 240 -4.07 4.76 -6.56
CA PRO A 240 -3.69 5.21 -7.89
C PRO A 240 -2.23 5.61 -7.90
N ARG A 241 -1.37 4.61 -8.03
CA ARG A 241 0.07 4.76 -8.13
C ARG A 241 0.44 5.78 -9.21
N GLU A 242 -0.25 5.79 -10.35
CA GLU A 242 -0.02 6.79 -11.42
C GLU A 242 -0.34 8.24 -10.98
N LYS A 243 -1.11 8.43 -9.90
CA LYS A 243 -1.53 9.73 -9.39
C LYS A 243 -0.84 10.14 -8.09
N TYR A 244 -0.29 9.20 -7.30
CA TYR A 244 0.34 9.44 -5.99
C TYR A 244 1.47 8.45 -5.71
N ASP A 245 2.48 8.93 -4.99
CA ASP A 245 3.48 8.06 -4.34
C ASP A 245 2.87 7.42 -3.08
N VAL A 246 3.14 6.12 -2.88
CA VAL A 246 2.61 5.36 -1.74
C VAL A 246 3.75 4.92 -0.83
N TYR A 247 3.55 5.11 0.46
CA TYR A 247 4.52 4.87 1.52
C TYR A 247 4.04 3.75 2.43
N ALA A 248 4.98 3.01 3.02
CA ALA A 248 4.64 2.14 4.14
C ALA A 248 4.19 3.01 5.32
N ALA A 249 3.18 2.55 6.04
CA ALA A 249 2.60 3.27 7.16
C ALA A 249 2.48 2.32 8.36
N ILE A 250 2.97 2.75 9.52
CA ILE A 250 2.98 1.96 10.75
C ILE A 250 2.41 2.83 11.88
N GLY A 251 1.21 2.52 12.34
CA GLY A 251 0.60 3.16 13.51
C GLY A 251 1.20 2.59 14.79
N VAL A 252 1.52 3.46 15.75
CA VAL A 252 2.04 3.09 17.07
C VAL A 252 1.38 3.91 18.16
N GLU A 253 1.10 3.25 19.30
CA GLU A 253 0.69 3.88 20.56
C GLU A 253 1.19 3.00 21.72
N GLY A 254 1.58 3.63 22.83
CA GLY A 254 2.10 2.95 24.01
C GLY A 254 3.49 2.33 23.81
N GLN A 255 3.85 1.39 24.69
CA GLN A 255 5.21 0.86 24.76
C GLN A 255 5.42 -0.35 23.84
N ASN A 256 6.11 -0.16 22.71
CA ASN A 256 6.37 -1.21 21.73
C ASN A 256 7.86 -1.34 21.37
N GLU A 257 8.24 -2.53 20.93
CA GLU A 257 9.53 -2.82 20.30
C GLU A 257 9.28 -3.70 19.07
N PHE A 258 9.74 -3.26 17.91
CA PHE A 258 9.56 -4.02 16.67
C PHE A 258 10.61 -3.65 15.63
N GLU A 259 10.67 -4.48 14.61
CA GLU A 259 11.62 -4.40 13.50
C GLU A 259 10.86 -4.25 12.19
N VAL A 260 11.27 -3.32 11.32
CA VAL A 260 10.73 -3.14 9.97
C VAL A 260 11.76 -3.60 8.96
N ASN A 261 11.36 -4.54 8.11
CA ASN A 261 12.18 -5.08 7.03
C ASN A 261 11.58 -4.67 5.69
N PHE A 262 12.33 -3.90 4.90
CA PHE A 262 11.98 -3.55 3.51
C PHE A 262 12.62 -4.48 2.48
N GLY A 263 13.24 -5.58 2.91
CA GLY A 263 13.93 -6.56 2.04
C GLY A 263 15.45 -6.59 2.21
N THR A 264 15.97 -5.89 3.23
CA THR A 264 17.39 -5.92 3.63
C THR A 264 17.76 -7.21 4.36
N ASP A 265 16.78 -7.87 4.97
CA ASP A 265 16.90 -9.22 5.53
C ASP A 265 15.88 -10.15 4.86
N VAL A 266 16.04 -11.46 5.05
CA VAL A 266 15.16 -12.47 4.47
C VAL A 266 13.76 -12.35 5.07
N PHE A 267 12.75 -12.20 4.22
CA PHE A 267 11.35 -12.23 4.63
C PHE A 267 10.93 -13.63 5.05
N ARG A 268 10.04 -13.72 6.04
CA ARG A 268 9.41 -15.00 6.42
C ARG A 268 8.47 -15.51 5.34
N TRP A 269 7.76 -14.61 4.68
CA TRP A 269 7.01 -14.96 3.47
C TRP A 269 7.99 -15.18 2.32
N LYS A 270 8.09 -16.43 1.84
CA LYS A 270 9.16 -16.86 0.94
C LYS A 270 9.13 -16.11 -0.38
N GLU A 271 7.95 -15.93 -0.95
CA GLU A 271 7.70 -15.26 -2.23
C GLU A 271 8.07 -13.78 -2.18
N GLY A 272 7.99 -13.15 -1.00
CA GLY A 272 8.44 -11.76 -0.80
C GLY A 272 9.94 -11.56 -1.08
N ASN A 273 10.74 -12.63 -1.02
CA ASN A 273 12.17 -12.58 -1.33
C ASN A 273 12.46 -12.60 -2.84
N ASP A 274 11.47 -12.93 -3.68
CA ASP A 274 11.59 -12.80 -5.13
C ASP A 274 11.71 -11.31 -5.50
N TRP A 275 12.63 -10.99 -6.41
CA TRP A 275 12.76 -9.68 -7.04
C TRP A 275 11.40 -9.05 -7.41
N ALA A 276 10.43 -9.85 -7.87
CA ALA A 276 9.13 -9.36 -8.30
C ALA A 276 8.30 -8.69 -7.18
N TRP A 277 8.63 -8.93 -5.90
CA TRP A 277 7.91 -8.42 -4.72
C TRP A 277 8.69 -7.41 -3.88
N ARG A 278 10.01 -7.34 -4.06
CA ARG A 278 10.86 -6.44 -3.26
C ARG A 278 10.56 -4.96 -3.57
N VAL A 279 10.84 -4.03 -2.65
CA VAL A 279 10.48 -2.61 -2.87
C VAL A 279 11.39 -1.91 -3.88
N GLU A 280 12.62 -2.38 -4.07
CA GLU A 280 13.55 -1.88 -5.08
C GLU A 280 13.14 -2.28 -6.50
N GLY A 281 13.77 -1.64 -7.49
CA GLY A 281 13.69 -2.11 -8.87
C GLY A 281 12.56 -1.59 -9.74
N HIS A 282 11.58 -0.93 -9.13
CA HIS A 282 10.67 -0.07 -9.88
C HIS A 282 11.36 1.27 -10.20
N VAL A 283 12.17 1.80 -9.28
CA VAL A 283 12.92 3.04 -9.46
C VAL A 283 14.04 2.88 -10.51
N GLY A 284 14.13 3.82 -11.45
CA GLY A 284 15.14 3.86 -12.52
C GLY A 284 14.64 3.40 -13.89
N ASN A 285 13.49 2.74 -13.96
CA ASN A 285 12.79 2.42 -15.20
C ASN A 285 11.62 3.40 -15.35
N PHE A 286 11.68 4.33 -16.30
CA PHE A 286 10.65 5.35 -16.46
C PHE A 286 9.39 4.74 -17.07
N ALA A 287 8.21 5.09 -16.55
CA ALA A 287 6.95 4.76 -17.19
C ALA A 287 6.89 5.43 -18.57
N GLY A 288 7.16 4.67 -19.63
CA GLY A 288 7.22 5.16 -21.01
C GLY A 288 8.54 4.93 -21.76
N SER A 289 9.60 4.42 -21.11
CA SER A 289 10.78 3.95 -21.84
C SER A 289 10.53 2.57 -22.43
N GLY A 290 9.77 2.55 -23.54
CA GLY A 290 9.94 1.50 -24.53
C GLY A 290 11.42 1.40 -24.88
N SER A 291 11.92 0.19 -25.04
CA SER A 291 13.31 -0.12 -25.38
C SER A 291 13.71 0.38 -26.77
N GLY A 292 13.70 1.69 -26.98
CA GLY A 292 14.44 2.35 -28.04
C GLY A 292 15.68 2.93 -27.39
N ARG A 293 16.84 2.34 -27.69
CA ARG A 293 18.07 3.13 -27.63
C ARG A 293 17.81 4.31 -28.57
N GLU A 294 17.65 5.52 -28.05
CA GLU A 294 17.88 6.71 -28.85
C GLU A 294 19.38 6.68 -29.18
N GLU A 295 19.73 6.02 -30.28
CA GLU A 295 20.95 6.30 -31.00
C GLU A 295 20.87 7.77 -31.39
N LEU A 296 21.70 8.59 -30.74
CA LEU A 296 21.97 9.95 -31.21
C LEU A 296 22.39 9.84 -32.69
N PRO A 297 21.79 10.64 -33.60
CA PRO A 297 22.16 10.59 -35.01
C PRO A 297 23.67 10.84 -35.15
N SER A 298 24.33 10.02 -35.95
CA SER A 298 25.74 10.23 -36.27
C SER A 298 25.88 11.55 -37.03
N TYR A 299 27.00 12.23 -36.81
CA TYR A 299 27.32 13.55 -37.38
C TYR A 299 27.38 13.61 -38.92
N GLU A 300 27.09 12.50 -39.61
CA GLU A 300 27.11 12.41 -41.08
C GLU A 300 25.75 12.73 -41.72
N GLU A 301 24.67 12.84 -40.95
CA GLU A 301 23.33 13.16 -41.48
C GLU A 301 22.92 14.65 -41.34
N ALA A 302 23.86 15.52 -40.93
CA ALA A 302 23.63 16.95 -40.74
C ALA A 302 24.29 17.85 -41.82
N LEU A 303 24.50 17.32 -43.04
CA LEU A 303 24.96 18.09 -44.20
C LEU A 303 23.99 18.01 -45.37
#